data_AF-A0A5J6Q0T8-F1
#
_entry.id   AF-A0A5J6Q0T8-F1
#
_cell.length_a   1.000
_cell.length_b   1.000
_cell.length_c   1.000
_cell.angle_alpha   90.00
_cell.angle_beta   90.00
_cell.angle_gamma   90.00
#
_symmetry.space_group_name_H-M   'P 1'
#
loop_
_entity.id
_entity.type
_entity.pdbx_description
1 polymer ?
#
loop_
_entity_poly.entity_id
_entity_poly.type
_entity_poly.pdbx_seq_one_letter_code
_entity_poly.pdbx_strand_id
1 'polypeptide(L)' 'MSKTFRPWNPEQTLLLPPSPVDWLPENHLVFFLLDLIVELDLGEIHVYYDQKDPRGEKAYDPQMMVVLLLYSYCVGLPS' A
#
# COMPACT_ATOMS: atom_id res chain seq x y z
N MET A 1 28.57 -1.14 3.32
CA MET A 1 28.19 -0.61 4.65
C MET A 1 27.64 -1.76 5.47
N SER A 2 28.12 -1.95 6.70
CA SER A 2 27.51 -2.92 7.62
C SER A 2 26.09 -2.45 7.93
N LYS A 3 25.11 -3.36 7.83
CA LYS A 3 23.73 -3.07 8.23
C LYS A 3 23.72 -2.72 9.72
N THR A 4 23.25 -1.53 10.05
CA THR A 4 22.96 -1.10 11.42
C THR A 4 21.64 -1.70 11.91
N PHE A 5 21.48 -1.76 13.22
CA PHE A 5 20.31 -2.37 13.86
C PHE A 5 19.12 -1.40 13.94
N ARG A 6 17.91 -1.97 14.09
CA ARG A 6 16.70 -1.20 14.40
C ARG A 6 16.83 -0.56 15.80
N PRO A 7 16.25 0.63 16.01
CA PRO A 7 16.39 1.37 17.26
C PRO A 7 15.64 0.73 18.44
N TRP A 8 16.15 0.98 19.65
CA TRP A 8 15.65 0.50 20.94
C TRP A 8 14.91 1.63 21.66
N ASN A 9 13.62 1.46 21.97
CA ASN A 9 12.82 2.50 22.63
C ASN A 9 11.85 1.93 23.68
N PRO A 10 12.15 2.07 24.99
CA PRO A 10 11.40 1.43 26.06
C PRO A 10 10.08 2.13 26.45
N GLU A 11 9.80 3.34 25.97
CA GLU A 11 8.50 4.01 26.16
C GLU A 11 7.49 3.64 25.07
N GLN A 12 7.79 2.61 24.28
CA GLN A 12 6.96 2.17 23.18
C GLN A 12 5.56 1.75 23.68
N THR A 13 4.57 2.57 23.32
CA THR A 13 3.19 2.44 23.79
C THR A 13 2.41 1.32 23.10
N LEU A 14 2.80 0.95 21.87
CA LEU A 14 2.12 -0.05 21.07
C LEU A 14 3.07 -1.17 20.68
N LEU A 15 2.69 -2.40 21.03
CA LEU A 15 3.44 -3.61 20.70
C LEU A 15 3.39 -3.92 19.21
N LEU A 16 2.24 -3.65 18.59
CA LEU A 16 2.00 -3.79 17.16
C LEU A 16 1.70 -2.40 16.58
N PRO A 17 2.04 -2.15 15.31
CA PRO A 17 1.53 -0.97 14.64
C PRO A 17 -0.01 -0.99 14.74
N PRO A 18 -0.64 0.14 15.11
CA PRO A 18 -2.08 0.23 15.17
C PRO A 18 -2.67 -0.09 13.79
N SER A 19 -3.80 -0.81 13.77
CA SER A 19 -4.48 -1.10 12.52
C SER A 19 -5.11 0.19 11.98
N PRO A 20 -4.84 0.60 10.74
CA PRO A 20 -5.51 1.74 10.14
C PRO A 20 -7.04 1.55 10.05
N VAL A 21 -7.50 0.29 10.06
CA VAL A 21 -8.93 -0.06 10.06
C VAL A 21 -9.61 0.46 11.33
N ASP A 22 -8.94 0.41 12.47
CA ASP A 22 -9.49 0.82 13.77
C ASP A 22 -9.71 2.34 13.86
N TRP A 23 -9.19 3.10 12.88
CA TRP A 23 -9.24 4.56 12.85
C TRP A 23 -10.27 5.12 11.88
N LEU A 24 -10.83 4.29 11.02
CA LEU A 24 -11.75 4.72 9.98
C LEU A 24 -13.20 4.34 10.31
N PRO A 25 -14.19 5.15 9.91
CA PRO A 25 -15.60 4.77 9.99
C PRO A 25 -15.85 3.45 9.25
N GLU A 26 -16.71 2.58 9.77
CA GLU A 26 -16.99 1.26 9.16
C GLU A 26 -17.44 1.33 7.70
N ASN A 27 -18.10 2.44 7.31
CA ASN A 27 -18.58 2.69 5.95
C ASN A 27 -17.62 3.53 5.09
N HIS A 28 -16.34 3.62 5.48
CA HIS A 28 -15.37 4.39 4.72
C HIS A 28 -15.11 3.76 3.35
N LEU A 29 -15.11 4.59 2.29
CA LEU A 29 -14.98 4.17 0.89
C LEU A 29 -13.78 3.25 0.62
N VAL A 30 -12.67 3.44 1.37
CA VAL A 30 -11.44 2.65 1.19
C VAL A 30 -11.70 1.14 1.32
N PHE A 31 -12.63 0.72 2.17
CA PHE A 31 -12.91 -0.71 2.36
C PHE A 31 -13.53 -1.32 1.10
N PHE A 32 -14.46 -0.61 0.47
CA PHE A 32 -15.00 -1.02 -0.83
C PHE A 32 -13.92 -1.09 -1.92
N LEU A 33 -12.99 -0.12 -1.95
CA LEU A 33 -11.91 -0.12 -2.94
C LEU A 33 -10.89 -1.24 -2.70
N LEU A 34 -10.64 -1.61 -1.44
CA LEU A 34 -9.79 -2.74 -1.08
C LEU A 34 -10.42 -4.08 -1.46
N ASP A 35 -11.75 -4.22 -1.37
CA ASP A 35 -12.45 -5.40 -1.89
C ASP A 35 -12.43 -5.41 -3.43
N LEU A 36 -12.66 -4.26 -4.05
CA LEU A 36 -12.69 -4.12 -5.51
C LEU A 36 -11.35 -4.45 -6.18
N ILE A 37 -10.22 -4.00 -5.62
CA ILE A 37 -8.92 -4.16 -6.27
C ILE A 37 -8.52 -5.64 -6.42
N VAL A 38 -9.00 -6.52 -5.53
CA VAL A 38 -8.70 -7.96 -5.58
C VAL A 38 -9.38 -8.63 -6.78
N GLU A 39 -10.47 -8.05 -7.28
CA GLU A 39 -11.22 -8.53 -8.45
C GLU A 39 -10.67 -7.99 -9.78
N LEU A 40 -9.78 -6.98 -9.74
CA LEU A 40 -9.21 -6.39 -10.95
C LEU A 40 -7.98 -7.18 -11.42
N ASP A 41 -7.97 -7.53 -12.71
CA ASP A 41 -6.80 -8.14 -13.34
C ASP A 41 -5.72 -7.09 -13.61
N LEU A 42 -4.63 -7.17 -12.84
CA LEU A 42 -3.43 -6.33 -12.99
C LEU A 42 -2.26 -7.10 -13.63
N GLY A 43 -2.50 -8.28 -14.21
CA GLY A 43 -1.47 -9.18 -14.72
C GLY A 43 -0.49 -8.51 -15.69
N GLU A 44 -1.01 -7.71 -16.62
CA GLU A 44 -0.19 -6.98 -17.59
C GLU A 44 0.77 -5.97 -16.92
N ILE A 45 0.35 -5.35 -15.81
CA ILE A 45 1.23 -4.45 -15.04
C ILE A 45 2.36 -5.26 -14.41
N HIS A 46 2.05 -6.40 -13.79
CA HIS A 46 3.06 -7.28 -13.20
C HIS A 46 4.06 -7.79 -14.24
N VAL A 47 3.57 -8.28 -15.40
CA VAL A 47 4.43 -8.76 -16.50
C VAL A 47 5.39 -7.67 -16.97
N TYR A 48 4.95 -6.42 -17.08
CA TYR A 48 5.82 -5.30 -17.46
C TYR A 48 6.93 -5.03 -16.42
N TYR A 49 6.63 -5.16 -15.13
CA TYR A 49 7.64 -4.98 -14.07
C TYR A 49 8.61 -6.16 -13.97
N ASP A 50 8.15 -7.39 -14.18
CA ASP A 50 9.00 -8.59 -14.15
C ASP A 50 10.08 -8.60 -15.25
N GLN A 51 9.84 -7.86 -16.34
CA GLN A 51 10.81 -7.68 -17.43
C GLN A 51 11.94 -6.68 -17.10
N LYS A 52 11.82 -5.91 -16.01
CA LYS A 52 12.81 -4.88 -15.64
C LYS A 52 13.99 -5.46 -14.86
N ASP A 53 15.13 -4.75 -14.91
CA ASP A 53 16.31 -5.09 -14.13
C ASP A 53 15.95 -5.11 -12.62
N PRO A 54 16.19 -6.22 -11.89
CA PRO A 54 15.83 -6.34 -10.48
C PRO A 54 16.74 -5.52 -9.54
N ARG A 55 17.74 -4.82 -10.08
CA ARG A 55 18.61 -3.93 -9.31
C ARG A 55 17.90 -2.61 -9.01
N GLY A 56 17.92 -2.22 -7.74
CA GLY A 56 17.36 -0.96 -7.28
C GLY A 56 16.44 -1.15 -6.08
N GLU A 57 15.74 -0.08 -5.71
CA GLU A 57 14.68 -0.15 -4.70
C GLU A 57 13.47 -0.90 -5.29
N LYS A 58 12.77 -1.67 -4.45
CA LYS A 58 11.60 -2.40 -4.90
C LYS A 58 10.49 -1.43 -5.31
N ALA A 59 9.81 -1.73 -6.41
CA ALA A 59 8.60 -1.00 -6.78
C ALA A 59 7.50 -1.19 -5.73
N TYR A 60 6.61 -0.20 -5.64
CA TYR A 60 5.36 -0.34 -4.90
C TYR A 60 4.46 -1.38 -5.57
N ASP A 61 3.63 -2.05 -4.77
CA ASP A 61 2.68 -3.03 -5.27
C ASP A 61 1.67 -2.37 -6.24
N PRO A 62 1.45 -2.91 -7.46
CA PRO A 62 0.46 -2.41 -8.40
C PRO A 62 -0.95 -2.24 -7.82
N GLN A 63 -1.40 -3.17 -6.96
CA GLN A 63 -2.71 -3.07 -6.30
C GLN A 63 -2.77 -1.82 -5.43
N MET A 64 -1.73 -1.57 -4.64
CA MET A 64 -1.65 -0.39 -3.79
C MET A 64 -1.69 0.90 -4.62
N MET A 65 -0.93 0.97 -5.71
CA MET A 65 -0.89 2.14 -6.59
C MET A 65 -2.24 2.42 -7.26
N VAL A 66 -2.95 1.38 -7.70
CA VAL A 66 -4.27 1.53 -8.33
C VAL A 66 -5.33 1.90 -7.30
N VAL A 67 -5.31 1.33 -6.08
CA VAL A 67 -6.22 1.73 -4.99
C VAL A 67 -6.06 3.22 -4.67
N LEU A 68 -4.82 3.70 -4.57
CA LEU A 68 -4.57 5.13 -4.32
C LEU A 68 -5.14 6.01 -5.43
N LEU A 69 -4.93 5.63 -6.70
CA LEU A 69 -5.44 6.37 -7.86
C LEU A 69 -6.97 6.39 -7.90
N LEU A 70 -7.62 5.23 -7.67
CA LEU A 70 -9.07 5.14 -7.64
C LEU A 70 -9.64 5.96 -6.47
N TYR A 71 -9.02 5.87 -5.30
CA TYR A 71 -9.44 6.64 -4.14
C TYR A 71 -9.36 8.14 -4.42
N SER A 72 -8.25 8.64 -4.99
CA SER A 72 -8.10 10.06 -5.31
C SER A 72 -9.17 10.53 -6.30
N TYR A 73 -9.46 9.75 -7.34
CA TYR A 73 -10.53 10.06 -8.28
C TYR A 73 -11.92 10.07 -7.63
N CYS A 74 -12.22 9.12 -6.75
CA CYS A 74 -13.51 9.08 -6.05
C CYS A 74 -13.72 10.28 -5.12
N VAL A 75 -12.65 10.84 -4.55
CA VAL A 75 -12.72 12.03 -3.68
C VAL A 75 -12.51 13.35 -4.44
N GLY A 76 -12.42 13.31 -5.77
CA GLY A 76 -12.31 14.50 -6.62
C GLY A 76 -10.92 15.15 -6.64
N LEU A 77 -9.88 14.41 -6.27
CA LEU A 77 -8.49 14.85 -6.36
C LEU A 77 -7.89 14.33 -7.68
N PRO A 78 -7.67 15.20 -8.69
CA PRO A 78 -7.03 14.80 -9.93
C PRO A 78 -5.55 14.46 -9.70
N SER A 79 -5.01 13.56 -10.53
CA SER A 79 -3.61 13.17 -10.61
C SER A 79 -2.72 14.27 -11.18
#